data_AF-A0A949DR38-F1
#
_entry.id   AF-A0A949DR38-F1
#
_cell.length_a   1.000
_cell.length_b   1.000
_cell.length_c   1.000
_cell.angle_alpha   90.00
_cell.angle_beta   90.00
_cell.angle_gamma   90.00
#
_symmetry.space_group_name_H-M   'P 1'
#
loop_
_entity.id
_entity.type
_entity.pdbx_description
1 polymer ?
#
loop_
_entity_poly.entity_id
_entity_poly.type
_entity_poly.pdbx_seq_one_letter_code
_entity_poly.pdbx_strand_id
1 'polypeptide(L)'
;PLSQMTATQLRAKIAELLQSILQLQVALLELKGETGVITGIPSTFSFTNNLKQGMSSIDVKYLQTILNSSTDTKIAVSGVGSPGKETNYFGSLTKAAVINFQNKYASGILTPVGLSQGTGYVGSSTRAKLNTLLGK
;
A
#
# COMPACT_ATOMS: atom_id res chain seq x y z
N PRO A 1 40.07 1.48 19.09
CA PRO A 1 39.01 1.06 20.04
C PRO A 1 38.28 2.29 20.62
N LEU A 2 37.00 2.17 21.01
CA LEU A 2 36.25 3.27 21.64
C LEU A 2 36.97 3.85 22.87
N SER A 3 37.75 3.02 23.56
CA SER A 3 38.60 3.39 24.70
C SER A 3 39.78 4.32 24.36
N GLN A 4 40.07 4.57 23.08
CA GLN A 4 41.14 5.47 22.62
C GLN A 4 40.60 6.74 21.96
N MET A 5 39.28 6.94 21.95
CA MET A 5 38.66 8.09 21.31
C MET A 5 38.56 9.26 22.27
N THR A 6 38.83 10.47 21.77
CA THR A 6 38.64 11.69 22.56
C THR A 6 37.15 11.96 22.78
N ALA A 7 36.82 12.79 23.78
CA ALA A 7 35.44 13.19 24.03
C ALA A 7 34.74 13.78 22.78
N THR A 8 35.49 14.52 21.94
CA THR A 8 34.97 15.07 20.68
C THR A 8 34.70 13.98 19.64
N GLN A 9 35.61 13.02 19.50
CA GLN A 9 35.42 11.91 18.57
C GLN A 9 34.27 10.97 19.02
N LEU A 10 34.09 10.79 20.33
CA LEU A 10 32.95 10.06 20.89
C LEU A 10 31.62 10.78 20.61
N ARG A 11 31.56 12.11 20.79
CA ARG A 11 30.39 12.93 20.44
C ARG A 11 30.04 12.84 18.96
N ALA A 12 31.03 12.87 18.07
CA ALA A 12 30.82 12.71 16.63
C ALA A 12 30.23 11.33 16.28
N LYS A 13 30.75 10.25 16.88
CA LYS A 13 30.18 8.91 16.69
C LYS A 13 28.76 8.77 17.23
N ILE A 14 28.45 9.42 18.35
CA ILE A 14 27.07 9.43 18.88
C ILE A 14 26.13 10.13 17.89
N ALA A 15 26.53 11.27 17.31
CA ALA A 15 25.73 11.96 16.31
C ALA A 15 25.49 11.11 15.04
N GLU A 16 26.51 10.43 14.55
CA GLU A 16 26.43 9.51 13.41
C GLU A 16 25.48 8.32 13.68
N LEU A 17 25.56 7.74 14.88
CA LEU A 17 24.66 6.66 15.30
C LEU A 17 23.21 7.14 15.40
N LEU A 18 22.96 8.33 15.95
CA LEU A 18 21.62 8.92 16.00
C LEU A 18 21.05 9.14 14.60
N GLN A 19 21.87 9.60 13.65
CA GLN A 19 21.45 9.78 12.27
C GLN A 19 21.12 8.44 11.58
N SER A 20 21.93 7.39 11.83
CA SER A 20 21.66 6.04 11.33
C SER A 20 20.38 5.45 11.92
N ILE A 21 20.12 5.65 13.22
CA ILE A 21 18.88 5.21 13.87
C ILE A 21 17.67 5.89 13.23
N LEU A 22 17.74 7.19 12.97
CA LEU A 22 16.64 7.93 12.32
C LEU A 22 16.36 7.42 10.90
N GLN A 23 17.41 7.13 10.13
CA GLN A 23 17.25 6.55 8.79
C GLN A 23 16.62 5.14 8.84
N LEU A 24 17.03 4.30 9.79
CA LEU A 24 16.44 2.98 9.97
C LEU A 24 14.99 3.05 10.46
N GLN A 25 14.64 4.04 11.28
CA GLN A 25 13.26 4.28 11.69
C GLN A 25 12.39 4.67 10.49
N VAL A 26 12.87 5.53 9.59
CA VAL A 26 12.17 5.90 8.35
C VAL A 26 12.00 4.67 7.45
N ALA A 27 13.07 3.91 7.21
CA ALA A 27 13.00 2.70 6.40
C ALA A 27 12.04 1.64 6.99
N LEU A 28 11.97 1.53 8.32
CA LEU A 28 11.01 0.65 8.99
C LEU A 28 9.57 1.11 8.83
N LEU A 29 9.30 2.42 8.78
CA LEU A 29 7.96 2.94 8.49
C LEU A 29 7.57 2.66 7.03
N GLU A 30 8.50 2.83 6.09
CA GLU A 30 8.30 2.50 4.67
C GLU A 30 8.06 1.01 4.45
N LEU A 31 8.82 0.14 5.14
CA LEU A 31 8.67 -1.31 5.07
C LEU A 31 7.41 -1.83 5.77
N LYS A 32 6.94 -1.14 6.81
CA LYS A 32 5.71 -1.52 7.55
C LYS A 32 4.43 -1.06 6.84
N GLY A 33 4.52 -0.21 5.83
CA GLY A 33 3.35 0.21 5.04
C GLY A 33 2.25 0.91 5.83
N GLU A 34 2.57 1.45 7.01
CA GLU A 34 1.56 1.92 7.98
C GLU A 34 1.37 3.45 8.02
N THR A 35 2.08 4.22 7.19
CA THR A 35 1.78 5.64 6.96
C THR A 35 2.08 6.02 5.52
N GLY A 36 1.44 5.32 4.59
CA GLY A 36 1.62 5.51 3.15
C GLY A 36 0.98 6.79 2.65
N VAL A 37 1.78 7.83 2.41
CA VAL A 37 1.43 8.79 1.37
C VAL A 37 1.50 8.05 0.04
N ILE A 38 0.42 7.37 -0.34
CA ILE A 38 0.30 6.74 -1.66
C ILE A 38 0.27 7.90 -2.67
N THR A 39 1.41 8.10 -3.35
CA THR A 39 1.58 9.21 -4.29
C THR A 39 0.57 9.09 -5.43
N GLY A 40 -0.03 10.22 -5.83
CA GLY A 40 -1.03 10.26 -6.90
C GLY A 40 -2.49 10.10 -6.47
N ILE A 41 -2.78 9.92 -5.18
CA ILE A 41 -4.14 9.93 -4.61
C ILE A 41 -4.33 11.19 -3.76
N PRO A 42 -5.36 12.03 -3.99
CA PRO A 42 -5.65 13.19 -3.15
C PRO A 42 -5.89 12.80 -1.69
N SER A 43 -5.36 13.58 -0.74
CA SER A 43 -5.52 13.31 0.69
C SER A 43 -6.97 13.37 1.17
N THR A 44 -7.87 14.01 0.43
CA THR A 44 -9.32 14.08 0.69
C THR A 44 -10.11 12.93 0.07
N PHE A 45 -9.47 12.07 -0.72
CA PHE A 45 -10.16 10.98 -1.41
C PHE A 45 -10.48 9.81 -0.46
N SER A 46 -11.68 9.26 -0.59
CA SER A 46 -12.11 8.02 0.06
C SER A 46 -12.93 7.19 -0.93
N PHE A 47 -12.77 5.87 -0.88
CA PHE A 47 -13.60 4.96 -1.66
C PHE A 47 -15.02 4.94 -1.09
N THR A 48 -15.98 5.51 -1.82
CA THR A 48 -17.41 5.48 -1.50
C THR A 48 -18.18 4.57 -2.46
N ASN A 49 -17.73 4.45 -3.71
CA ASN A 49 -18.39 3.68 -4.77
C ASN A 49 -17.91 2.23 -4.83
N ASN A 50 -18.84 1.29 -5.00
CA ASN A 50 -18.48 -0.09 -5.33
C ASN A 50 -17.79 -0.14 -6.70
N LEU A 51 -16.73 -0.95 -6.84
CA LEU A 51 -16.02 -1.14 -8.11
C LEU A 51 -16.07 -2.61 -8.54
N LYS A 52 -16.22 -2.83 -9.85
CA LYS A 52 -16.23 -4.16 -10.47
C LYS A 52 -15.60 -4.13 -11.86
N GLN A 53 -15.25 -5.31 -12.35
CA GLN A 53 -14.74 -5.49 -13.71
C GLN A 53 -15.67 -4.85 -14.75
N GLY A 54 -15.08 -4.19 -15.75
CA GLY A 54 -15.76 -3.46 -16.81
C GLY A 54 -16.03 -1.99 -16.49
N MET A 55 -15.86 -1.54 -15.25
CA MET A 55 -16.02 -0.13 -14.89
C MET A 55 -14.79 0.69 -15.32
N SER A 56 -15.05 1.96 -15.67
CA SER A 56 -14.01 2.97 -15.88
C SER A 56 -14.24 4.18 -14.97
N SER A 57 -13.30 4.51 -14.09
CA SER A 57 -13.38 5.71 -13.24
C SER A 57 -12.01 6.09 -12.67
N ILE A 58 -11.94 7.27 -12.04
CA ILE A 58 -10.74 7.68 -11.30
C ILE A 58 -10.51 6.80 -10.05
N ASP A 59 -11.59 6.36 -9.38
CA ASP A 59 -11.52 5.42 -8.26
C ASP A 59 -10.82 4.12 -8.66
N VAL A 60 -11.05 3.63 -9.89
CA VAL A 60 -10.33 2.46 -10.42
C VAL A 60 -8.83 2.75 -10.53
N LYS A 61 -8.43 3.92 -11.02
CA LYS A 61 -7.02 4.28 -11.09
C LYS A 61 -6.38 4.28 -9.70
N TYR A 62 -7.04 4.86 -8.71
CA TYR A 62 -6.56 4.88 -7.32
C TYR A 62 -6.53 3.48 -6.70
N LEU A 63 -7.52 2.64 -7.00
CA LEU A 63 -7.48 1.23 -6.64
C LEU A 63 -6.24 0.55 -7.23
N GLN A 64 -5.95 0.77 -8.51
CA GLN A 64 -4.76 0.21 -9.16
C GLN A 64 -3.46 0.70 -8.51
N THR A 65 -3.38 1.99 -8.14
CA THR A 65 -2.22 2.55 -7.43
C THR A 65 -1.99 1.85 -6.08
N ILE A 66 -3.05 1.61 -5.31
CA ILE A 66 -2.94 0.89 -4.03
C ILE A 66 -2.54 -0.56 -4.25
N LEU A 67 -3.15 -1.26 -5.21
CA LEU A 67 -2.83 -2.66 -5.54
C LEU A 67 -1.37 -2.82 -5.97
N ASN A 68 -0.83 -1.85 -6.72
CA ASN A 68 0.56 -1.84 -7.17
C ASN A 68 1.58 -1.51 -6.06
N SER A 69 1.14 -1.01 -4.90
CA SER A 69 2.04 -0.68 -3.78
C SER A 69 2.58 -1.92 -3.05
N SER A 70 1.97 -3.10 -3.26
CA SER A 70 2.41 -4.36 -2.66
C SER A 70 2.75 -5.40 -3.72
N THR A 71 3.80 -6.19 -3.48
CA THR A 71 4.22 -7.29 -4.36
C THR A 71 3.12 -8.34 -4.55
N ASP A 72 2.35 -8.62 -3.51
CA ASP A 72 1.35 -9.71 -3.51
C ASP A 72 0.08 -9.35 -4.30
N THR A 73 -0.16 -8.05 -4.47
CA THR A 73 -1.38 -7.52 -5.12
C THR A 73 -1.07 -6.78 -6.41
N LYS A 74 0.19 -6.78 -6.85
CA LYS A 74 0.65 -6.07 -8.03
C LYS A 74 -0.10 -6.54 -9.28
N ILE A 75 -0.56 -5.58 -10.08
CA ILE A 75 -1.36 -5.86 -11.29
C ILE A 75 -0.47 -6.37 -12.43
N ALA A 76 0.64 -5.67 -12.67
CA ALA A 76 1.60 -6.01 -13.71
C ALA A 76 3.00 -5.53 -13.32
N VAL A 77 4.03 -6.25 -13.78
CA VAL A 77 5.43 -5.84 -13.57
C VAL A 77 5.81 -4.69 -14.49
N SER A 78 5.29 -4.69 -15.71
CA SER A 78 5.55 -3.66 -16.73
C SER A 78 4.34 -3.51 -17.66
N GLY A 79 4.30 -2.40 -18.40
CA GLY A 79 3.23 -2.15 -19.37
C GLY A 79 1.97 -1.56 -18.74
N VAL A 80 0.83 -1.75 -19.40
CA VAL A 80 -0.46 -1.17 -18.98
C VAL A 80 -0.86 -1.75 -17.62
N GLY A 81 -1.19 -0.88 -16.65
CA GLY A 81 -1.57 -1.28 -15.29
C GLY A 81 -0.40 -1.53 -14.34
N SER A 82 0.86 -1.43 -14.79
CA SER A 82 2.03 -1.48 -13.89
C SER A 82 2.14 -0.21 -13.04
N PRO A 83 3.00 -0.18 -12.00
CA PRO A 83 3.26 1.04 -11.23
C PRO A 83 3.58 2.24 -12.13
N GLY A 84 2.89 3.37 -11.93
CA GLY A 84 3.04 4.59 -12.73
C GLY A 84 2.39 4.52 -14.13
N LYS A 85 1.75 3.39 -14.46
CA LYS A 85 1.02 3.14 -15.71
C LYS A 85 -0.41 2.66 -15.43
N GLU A 86 -0.95 3.05 -14.27
CA GLU A 86 -2.33 2.77 -13.90
C GLU A 86 -3.31 3.40 -14.89
N THR A 87 -4.43 2.73 -15.05
CA THR A 87 -5.50 3.11 -15.97
C THR A 87 -6.79 3.37 -15.21
N ASN A 88 -7.75 4.01 -15.87
CA ASN A 88 -9.07 4.16 -15.31
C ASN A 88 -9.93 2.90 -15.46
N TYR A 89 -9.47 1.84 -16.15
CA TYR A 89 -10.29 0.68 -16.52
C TYR A 89 -10.07 -0.53 -15.63
N PHE A 90 -11.15 -1.10 -15.09
CA PHE A 90 -11.13 -2.28 -14.24
C PHE A 90 -11.17 -3.53 -15.13
N GLY A 91 -9.99 -3.96 -15.58
CA GLY A 91 -9.82 -5.16 -16.41
C GLY A 91 -9.72 -6.46 -15.61
N SER A 92 -9.45 -7.55 -16.31
CA SER A 92 -9.22 -8.88 -15.71
C SER A 92 -8.02 -8.90 -14.77
N LEU A 93 -6.92 -8.20 -15.11
CA LEU A 93 -5.73 -8.09 -14.26
C LEU A 93 -6.03 -7.35 -12.95
N THR A 94 -6.79 -6.25 -13.03
CA THR A 94 -7.27 -5.54 -11.82
C THR A 94 -8.14 -6.45 -10.96
N LYS A 95 -9.02 -7.25 -11.57
CA LYS A 95 -9.84 -8.22 -10.83
C LYS A 95 -9.00 -9.25 -10.09
N ALA A 96 -8.02 -9.84 -10.77
CA ALA A 96 -7.10 -10.80 -10.15
C ALA A 96 -6.33 -10.17 -8.98
N ALA A 97 -5.83 -8.95 -9.16
CA ALA A 97 -5.18 -8.20 -8.10
C ALA A 97 -6.10 -7.92 -6.90
N VAL A 98 -7.37 -7.57 -7.14
CA VAL A 98 -8.37 -7.41 -6.06
C VAL A 98 -8.61 -8.72 -5.34
N ILE A 99 -8.69 -9.87 -6.03
CA ILE A 99 -8.83 -11.18 -5.39
C ILE A 99 -7.64 -11.43 -4.46
N ASN A 100 -6.41 -11.19 -4.93
CA ASN A 100 -5.21 -11.33 -4.11
C ASN A 100 -5.24 -10.40 -2.89
N PHE A 101 -5.67 -9.15 -3.06
CA PHE A 101 -5.82 -8.19 -1.97
C PHE A 101 -6.83 -8.67 -0.92
N GLN A 102 -7.98 -9.18 -1.38
CA GLN A 102 -9.02 -9.70 -0.51
C GLN A 102 -8.54 -10.92 0.28
N ASN A 103 -7.80 -11.82 -0.36
CA ASN A 103 -7.20 -12.98 0.29
C ASN A 103 -6.11 -12.55 1.30
N LYS A 104 -5.27 -11.56 0.96
CA LYS A 104 -4.24 -11.01 1.85
C LYS A 104 -4.82 -10.40 3.12
N TYR A 105 -5.97 -9.73 3.02
CA TYR A 105 -6.68 -9.13 4.15
C TYR A 105 -7.97 -9.89 4.52
N ALA A 106 -7.97 -11.22 4.37
CA ALA A 106 -9.16 -12.06 4.50
C ALA A 106 -9.90 -11.89 5.83
N SER A 107 -9.17 -11.74 6.94
CA SER A 107 -9.77 -11.57 8.28
C SER A 107 -10.66 -10.34 8.40
N GLY A 108 -10.30 -9.24 7.70
CA GLY A 108 -11.07 -7.99 7.71
C GLY A 108 -12.06 -7.85 6.56
N ILE A 109 -11.87 -8.59 5.47
CA ILE A 109 -12.68 -8.43 4.25
C ILE A 109 -13.64 -9.60 4.01
N LEU A 110 -13.17 -10.84 4.16
CA LEU A 110 -13.87 -12.04 3.73
C LEU A 110 -14.57 -12.75 4.89
N THR A 111 -13.85 -12.98 6.00
CA THR A 111 -14.38 -13.67 7.18
C THR A 111 -15.65 -13.03 7.75
N PRO A 112 -15.75 -11.67 7.87
CA PRO A 112 -16.95 -11.04 8.43
C PRO A 112 -18.21 -11.23 7.58
N VAL A 113 -18.06 -11.61 6.31
CA VAL A 113 -19.16 -11.83 5.36
C VAL A 113 -19.28 -13.30 4.95
N GLY A 114 -18.63 -14.21 5.67
CA GLY A 114 -18.71 -15.66 5.43
C GLY A 114 -18.06 -16.14 4.14
N LEU A 115 -17.16 -15.34 3.56
CA LEU A 115 -16.41 -15.72 2.35
C LEU A 115 -15.06 -16.34 2.71
N SER A 116 -14.67 -17.34 1.93
CA SER A 116 -13.36 -18.01 2.05
C SER A 116 -12.38 -17.61 0.95
N GLN A 117 -12.86 -16.95 -0.12
CA GLN A 117 -12.05 -16.53 -1.26
C GLN A 117 -12.48 -15.15 -1.75
N GLY A 118 -11.50 -14.40 -2.26
CA GLY A 118 -11.71 -13.13 -2.93
C GLY A 118 -12.63 -13.27 -4.14
N THR A 119 -13.55 -12.33 -4.30
CA THR A 119 -14.54 -12.27 -5.38
C THR A 119 -14.09 -11.37 -6.54
N GLY A 120 -13.11 -10.49 -6.27
CA GLY A 120 -12.71 -9.44 -7.20
C GLY A 120 -13.70 -8.27 -7.26
N TYR A 121 -14.72 -8.28 -6.40
CA TYR A 121 -15.68 -7.18 -6.26
C TYR A 121 -15.28 -6.26 -5.10
N VAL A 122 -15.14 -4.97 -5.36
CA VAL A 122 -14.76 -3.98 -4.34
C VAL A 122 -16.03 -3.49 -3.63
N GLY A 123 -16.52 -4.32 -2.71
CA GLY A 123 -17.65 -4.03 -1.83
C GLY A 123 -17.28 -3.21 -0.59
N SER A 124 -18.22 -3.06 0.34
CA SER A 124 -18.06 -2.25 1.56
C SER A 124 -16.82 -2.63 2.38
N SER A 125 -16.62 -3.92 2.67
CA SER A 125 -15.48 -4.38 3.47
C SER A 125 -14.13 -4.15 2.76
N THR A 126 -14.08 -4.33 1.43
CA THR A 126 -12.87 -4.03 0.65
C THR A 126 -12.58 -2.52 0.65
N ARG A 127 -13.59 -1.67 0.46
CA ARG A 127 -13.42 -0.20 0.54
C ARG A 127 -12.97 0.25 1.92
N ALA A 128 -13.53 -0.32 2.98
CA ALA A 128 -13.13 -0.02 4.35
C ALA A 128 -11.63 -0.28 4.52
N LYS A 129 -11.14 -1.44 4.07
CA LYS A 129 -9.70 -1.75 4.16
C LYS A 129 -8.84 -0.82 3.30
N LEU A 130 -9.27 -0.51 2.07
CA LEU A 130 -8.57 0.46 1.21
C LEU A 130 -8.48 1.85 1.85
N ASN A 131 -9.56 2.32 2.47
CA ASN A 131 -9.62 3.60 3.16
C ASN A 131 -8.69 3.63 4.39
N THR A 132 -8.62 2.54 5.16
CA THR A 132 -7.63 2.41 6.25
C THR A 132 -6.20 2.56 5.73
N LEU A 133 -5.87 1.98 4.57
CA LEU A 133 -4.54 2.13 3.95
C LEU A 133 -4.25 3.56 3.46
N LEU A 134 -5.30 4.36 3.24
CA LEU A 134 -5.21 5.79 2.91
C LEU A 134 -5.25 6.72 4.14
N GLY A 135 -5.25 6.15 5.35
CA GLY A 135 -5.37 6.91 6.61
C GLY A 135 -6.70 7.66 6.73
N LYS A 136 -7.80 7.01 6.32
CA LYS A 136 -9.17 7.54 6.40
C LYS A 136 -9.97 6.87 7.50
#